data_AF-F9X085-F1
#
_entry.id   AF-F9X085-F1
#
_cell.length_a   1.000
_cell.length_b   1.000
_cell.length_c   1.000
_cell.angle_alpha   90.00
_cell.angle_beta   90.00
_cell.angle_gamma   90.00
#
_symmetry.space_group_name_H-M   'P 1'
#
loop_
_entity.id
_entity.type
_entity.pdbx_description
1 polymer ?
#
loop_
_entity_poly.entity_id
_entity_poly.type
_entity_poly.pdbx_seq_one_letter_code
_entity_poly.pdbx_strand_id
1 'polypeptide(L)' 'TAANRKRGSKKRDNLTEEEKRRNHIQSEKKRREIIQQGYSDLNKLVPCLASGKSGLSRSECL' A
#
# COMPACT_ATOMS: atom_id res chain seq x y z
N THR A 1 21.33 3.28 -12.05
CA THR A 1 22.17 2.90 -10.88
C THR A 1 21.28 2.75 -9.65
N ALA A 2 20.87 1.54 -9.30
CA ALA A 2 20.05 1.29 -8.10
C ALA A 2 20.68 0.18 -7.27
N ALA A 3 21.12 0.55 -6.07
CA ALA A 3 21.91 -0.27 -5.17
C ALA A 3 21.17 -1.57 -4.80
N ASN A 4 21.70 -2.68 -5.29
CA ASN A 4 21.39 -4.02 -4.77
C ASN A 4 21.89 -4.09 -3.33
N ARG A 5 21.01 -3.75 -2.37
CA ARG A 5 21.33 -3.84 -0.95
C ARG A 5 21.41 -5.31 -0.58
N LYS A 6 22.59 -5.91 -0.77
CA LYS A 6 23.03 -7.15 -0.13
C LYS A 6 22.68 -7.02 1.35
N ARG A 7 21.54 -7.59 1.76
CA ARG A 7 21.22 -7.76 3.18
C ARG A 7 22.17 -8.86 3.63
N GLY A 8 23.32 -8.43 4.14
CA GLY A 8 24.32 -9.32 4.69
C GLY A 8 23.66 -10.34 5.61
N SER A 9 24.18 -11.54 5.56
CA SER A 9 23.78 -12.76 6.28
C SER A 9 23.91 -12.65 7.81
N LYS A 10 23.36 -11.58 8.40
CA LYS A 10 23.00 -11.59 9.81
C LYS A 10 21.82 -12.54 9.91
N LYS A 11 22.00 -13.64 10.65
CA LYS A 11 20.92 -14.58 10.98
C LYS A 11 19.72 -13.72 11.38
N ARG A 12 18.64 -13.81 10.61
CA ARG A 12 17.44 -13.03 10.89
C ARG A 12 16.86 -13.66 12.15
N ASP A 13 17.06 -13.01 13.29
CA ASP A 13 16.44 -13.45 14.53
C ASP A 13 14.92 -13.49 14.32
N ASN A 14 14.28 -14.49 14.90
CA ASN A 14 12.84 -14.63 14.83
C ASN A 14 12.20 -13.41 15.50
N LEU A 15 11.26 -12.77 14.81
CA LEU A 15 10.50 -11.66 15.38
C LEU A 15 9.75 -12.12 16.62
N THR A 16 9.78 -11.31 17.67
CA THR A 16 8.90 -11.47 18.84
C THR A 16 7.42 -11.29 18.43
N GLU A 17 6.49 -11.78 19.24
CA GLU A 17 5.06 -11.62 18.97
C GLU A 17 4.63 -10.14 18.94
N GLU A 18 5.23 -9.31 19.78
CA GLU A 18 5.00 -7.86 19.77
C GLU A 18 5.51 -7.22 18.48
N GLU A 19 6.70 -7.59 18.02
CA GLU A 19 7.25 -7.12 16.75
C GLU A 19 6.41 -7.58 15.54
N LYS A 20 5.93 -8.82 15.54
CA LYS A 20 5.00 -9.30 14.51
C LYS A 20 3.73 -8.47 14.48
N ARG A 21 3.12 -8.18 15.64
CA ARG A 21 1.93 -7.34 15.75
C ARG A 21 2.20 -5.93 15.20
N ARG A 22 3.30 -5.29 15.62
CA ARG A 22 3.68 -3.95 15.12
C ARG A 22 3.93 -3.95 13.62
N ASN A 23 4.66 -4.94 13.11
CA ASN A 23 4.92 -5.08 11.68
C ASN A 23 3.63 -5.30 10.90
N HIS A 24 2.71 -6.13 11.41
CA HIS A 24 1.41 -6.36 10.78
C HIS A 24 0.63 -5.05 10.63
N ILE A 25 0.46 -4.30 11.73
CA ILE A 25 -0.26 -3.01 11.72
C ILE A 25 0.39 -2.02 10.73
N GLN A 26 1.72 -1.89 10.77
CA GLN A 26 2.44 -0.97 9.89
C GLN A 26 2.33 -1.38 8.42
N SER A 27 2.47 -2.68 8.12
CA SER A 27 2.36 -3.20 6.77
C SER A 27 0.96 -2.99 6.18
N GLU A 28 -0.08 -3.17 6.98
CA GLU A 28 -1.46 -2.97 6.55
C GLU A 28 -1.78 -1.49 6.35
N LYS A 29 -1.33 -0.62 7.26
CA LYS A 29 -1.47 0.84 7.08
C LYS A 29 -0.85 1.29 5.76
N LYS A 30 0.39 0.86 5.50
CA LYS A 30 1.09 1.15 4.25
C LYS A 30 0.35 0.60 3.03
N ARG A 31 -0.18 -0.63 3.11
CA ARG A 31 -0.97 -1.22 2.01
C ARG A 31 -2.19 -0.36 1.69
N ARG A 32 -2.92 0.09 2.72
CA ARG A 32 -4.10 0.97 2.57
C ARG A 32 -3.74 2.33 1.98
N GLU A 33 -2.65 2.94 2.43
CA GLU A 33 -2.15 4.21 1.89
C GLU A 33 -1.82 4.08 0.40
N ILE A 34 -1.13 3.01 -0.02
CA ILE A 34 -0.80 2.78 -1.43
C ILE A 34 -2.06 2.63 -2.28
N ILE A 35 -3.05 1.86 -1.81
CA ILE A 35 -4.32 1.69 -2.52
C ILE A 35 -5.03 3.04 -2.67
N GLN A 36 -5.15 3.79 -1.58
CA GLN A 36 -5.80 5.10 -1.59
C GLN A 36 -5.09 6.08 -2.53
N GLN A 37 -3.76 6.09 -2.53
CA GLN A 37 -2.97 6.92 -3.43
C GLN A 37 -3.20 6.52 -4.89
N GLY A 38 -3.22 5.23 -5.21
CA GLY A 38 -3.51 4.73 -6.54
C GLY A 38 -4.87 5.20 -7.07
N TYR A 39 -5.92 5.15 -6.24
CA TYR A 39 -7.23 5.70 -6.60
C TYR A 39 -7.21 7.22 -6.79
N SER A 40 -6.50 7.94 -5.92
CA SER A 40 -6.35 9.39 -6.08
C SER A 40 -5.66 9.75 -7.40
N ASP A 41 -4.62 9.01 -7.78
CA ASP A 41 -3.87 9.26 -9.00
C ASP A 41 -4.67 8.85 -10.24
N LEU A 42 -5.43 7.76 -10.18
CA LEU A 42 -6.38 7.40 -11.23
C LEU A 42 -7.43 8.50 -11.47
N ASN A 43 -8.00 9.06 -10.40
CA ASN A 43 -8.97 10.15 -10.51
C ASN A 43 -8.37 11.43 -11.12
N LYS A 44 -7.09 11.72 -10.86
CA LYS A 44 -6.39 12.86 -11.48
C LYS A 44 -6.12 12.63 -12.96
N LEU A 45 -5.67 11.42 -13.33
CA LEU A 45 -5.34 11.07 -14.71
C LEU A 45 -6.57 10.92 -15.60
N VAL A 46 -7.71 10.55 -15.01
CA VAL A 46 -8.96 10.35 -15.73
C VAL A 46 -10.07 11.21 -15.10
N PRO A 47 -10.10 12.53 -15.39
CA PRO A 47 -11.06 13.46 -14.79
C PRO A 47 -12.53 13.13 -15.10
N CYS A 48 -12.78 12.37 -16.18
CA CYS A 48 -14.13 11.89 -16.50
C CYS A 48 -14.67 10.86 -15.48
N LEU A 49 -13.79 10.18 -14.75
CA LEU A 49 -14.15 9.32 -13.61
C LEU A 49 -14.26 10.11 -12.29
N ALA A 50 -13.54 11.23 -12.17
CA ALA A 50 -13.56 12.08 -10.97
C ALA A 50 -14.88 12.85 -10.80
N SER A 51 -15.59 13.12 -11.90
CA SER A 51 -16.84 13.89 -11.90
C SER A 51 -18.08 13.02 -11.65
N GLY A 52 -18.06 12.12 -10.67
CA GLY A 52 -19.24 11.50 -10.02
C GLY A 52 -20.37 10.90 -10.88
N LYS A 53 -20.23 10.82 -12.21
CA LYS A 53 -21.21 10.28 -13.16
C LYS A 53 -20.93 8.81 -13.49
N SER A 54 -19.73 8.35 -13.19
CA SER A 54 -19.45 6.92 -13.12
C SER A 54 -19.87 6.47 -11.74
N GLY A 55 -20.96 5.70 -11.64
CA GLY A 55 -21.34 4.95 -10.45
C GLY A 55 -20.27 3.91 -10.14
N LEU A 56 -19.12 4.39 -9.68
CA LEU A 56 -17.99 3.59 -9.22
C LEU A 56 -17.63 4.16 -7.85
N SER A 57 -18.54 3.96 -6.90
CA SER A 57 -18.25 4.09 -5.49
C SER A 57 -17.15 3.12 -5.10
N ARG A 58 -16.45 3.39 -3.99
CA ARG A 58 -15.47 2.49 -3.36
C ARG A 58 -15.98 1.04 -3.19
N SER A 59 -17.31 0.86 -3.12
CA SER A 59 -18.02 -0.41 -3.00
C SER A 59 -18.30 -1.12 -4.34
N GLU A 60 -18.11 -0.49 -5.49
CA GLU A 60 -18.36 -1.08 -6.83
C GLU A 60 -17.08 -1.57 -7.52
N CYS A 61 -15.89 -1.22 -7.00
CA CYS A 61 -14.60 -1.74 -7.47
C CYS A 61 -14.03 -2.91 -6.63
N LEU A 62 -14.77 -3.38 -5.61
CA LEU A 62 -14.39 -4.48 -4.71
C LEU A 62 -15.46 -5.58 -4.75
#